data_AF-A0A434MZM9-F1
#
_entry.id   AF-A0A434MZM9-F1
#
_cell.length_a   1.000
_cell.length_b   1.000
_cell.length_c   1.000
_cell.angle_alpha   90.00
_cell.angle_beta   90.00
_cell.angle_gamma   90.00
#
_symmetry.space_group_name_H-M   'P 1'
#
loop_
_entity.id
_entity.type
_entity.pdbx_description
1 polymer ?
#
loop_
_entity_poly.entity_id
_entity_poly.type
_entity_poly.pdbx_seq_one_letter_code
_entity_poly.pdbx_strand_id
1 'polypeptide(L)'
;MPVKVRNAIILALAFYVVWTAATFFLEGRIQTLLRPEAVFDRLVYVVVANLAIGIVGALLMLRFVISSGGVNQEHTGFGRRSPSIPWIAMGAALGLGLYFIQGAPSTNPMVILNAYAQVFVVSVAEVLVCWALVGGVLKGVFGGSRWVAAAGAAVVASLLFGVYHFAHSPPFDTIGMVVLLTVVGLATSAFFFASRDVYATIAFHNFLGVYGVVQALAAADKLGGYAVPQVPLLATAIFSLLILVAADALIVRRLQLPQAGALR
;
A
#
# COMPACT_ATOMS: atom_id res chain seq x y z
N MET A 1 8.05 -7.92 26.63
CA MET A 1 8.32 -7.86 25.17
C MET A 1 9.81 -7.63 24.95
N PRO A 2 10.47 -8.37 24.03
CA PRO A 2 11.91 -8.21 23.77
C PRO A 2 12.25 -6.80 23.29
N VAL A 3 13.44 -6.28 23.66
CA VAL A 3 13.91 -4.93 23.29
C VAL A 3 13.90 -4.73 21.76
N LYS A 4 14.31 -5.75 21.00
CA LYS A 4 14.34 -5.72 19.53
C LYS A 4 12.95 -5.51 18.92
N VAL A 5 11.94 -6.20 19.47
CA VAL A 5 10.53 -6.05 19.03
C VAL A 5 10.01 -4.67 19.39
N ARG A 6 10.34 -4.14 20.58
CA ARG A 6 9.97 -2.77 20.99
C ARG A 6 10.53 -1.73 20.05
N ASN A 7 11.81 -1.84 19.72
CA ASN A 7 12.47 -0.92 18.82
C ASN A 7 11.87 -0.99 17.41
N ALA A 8 11.54 -2.20 16.92
CA ALA A 8 10.87 -2.36 15.63
C ALA A 8 9.50 -1.65 15.57
N ILE A 9 8.70 -1.73 16.64
CA ILE A 9 7.42 -1.00 16.70
C ILE A 9 7.65 0.50 16.65
N ILE A 10 8.56 1.02 17.48
CA ILE A 10 8.86 2.46 17.55
C ILE A 10 9.32 2.94 16.18
N LEU A 11 10.21 2.21 15.52
CA LEU A 11 10.70 2.56 14.19
C LEU A 11 9.62 2.48 13.11
N ALA A 12 8.76 1.46 13.13
CA ALA A 12 7.65 1.32 12.20
C ALA A 12 6.64 2.46 12.33
N LEU A 13 6.27 2.82 13.56
CA LEU A 13 5.36 3.94 13.83
C LEU A 13 5.99 5.30 13.53
N ALA A 14 7.27 5.49 13.86
CA ALA A 14 8.00 6.70 13.49
C ALA A 14 8.10 6.84 11.96
N PHE A 15 8.37 5.75 11.25
CA PHE A 15 8.39 5.72 9.79
C PHE A 15 7.03 6.08 9.20
N TYR A 16 5.95 5.50 9.74
CA TYR A 16 4.58 5.85 9.37
C TYR A 16 4.33 7.35 9.55
N VAL A 17 4.71 7.95 10.69
CA VAL A 17 4.55 9.40 10.92
C VAL A 17 5.33 10.24 9.90
N VAL A 18 6.58 9.85 9.59
CA VAL A 18 7.39 10.54 8.57
C VAL A 18 6.74 10.48 7.19
N TRP A 19 6.25 9.31 6.80
CA TRP A 19 5.56 9.12 5.53
C TRP A 19 4.26 9.93 5.46
N THR A 20 3.42 9.87 6.49
CA THR A 20 2.19 10.67 6.61
C THR A 20 2.48 12.16 6.57
N ALA A 21 3.52 12.64 7.25
CA ALA A 21 3.94 14.04 7.20
C ALA A 21 4.40 14.45 5.81
N ALA A 22 5.19 13.60 5.12
CA ALA A 22 5.61 13.86 3.74
C ALA A 22 4.40 13.97 2.80
N THR A 23 3.41 13.08 2.93
CA THR A 23 2.14 13.19 2.20
C THR A 23 1.43 14.50 2.50
N PHE A 24 1.28 14.88 3.77
CA PHE A 24 0.62 16.13 4.14
C PHE A 24 1.31 17.36 3.54
N PHE A 25 2.64 17.47 3.67
CA PHE A 25 3.36 18.65 3.21
C PHE A 25 3.42 18.78 1.68
N LEU A 26 3.47 17.66 0.96
CA LEU A 26 3.61 17.62 -0.50
C LEU A 26 2.27 17.50 -1.25
N GLU A 27 1.22 17.06 -0.57
CA GLU A 27 -0.09 16.83 -1.17
C GLU A 27 -1.18 17.59 -0.41
N GLY A 28 -1.58 17.14 0.78
CA GLY A 28 -2.78 17.65 1.46
C GLY A 28 -2.75 19.15 1.76
N ARG A 29 -1.66 19.67 2.35
CA ARG A 29 -1.50 21.08 2.74
C ARG A 29 -1.67 22.02 1.55
N ILE A 30 -1.20 21.62 0.39
CA ILE A 30 -1.21 22.42 -0.84
C ILE A 30 -2.26 21.93 -1.85
N GLN A 31 -3.10 20.97 -1.46
CA GLN A 31 -4.21 20.42 -2.25
C GLN A 31 -3.78 20.01 -3.67
N THR A 32 -2.64 19.32 -3.78
CA THR A 32 -2.03 18.95 -5.07
C THR A 32 -2.97 18.13 -5.95
N LEU A 33 -3.78 17.24 -5.36
CA LEU A 33 -4.76 16.44 -6.11
C LEU A 33 -5.97 17.25 -6.60
N LEU A 34 -6.28 18.39 -5.99
CA LEU A 34 -7.35 19.31 -6.43
C LEU A 34 -6.91 20.32 -7.50
N ARG A 35 -5.60 20.38 -7.81
CA ARG A 35 -4.99 21.30 -8.79
C ARG A 35 -4.46 20.55 -10.01
N PRO A 36 -5.27 20.31 -11.07
CA PRO A 36 -4.83 19.60 -12.28
C PRO A 36 -3.60 20.20 -12.96
N GLU A 37 -3.42 21.51 -12.86
CA GLU A 37 -2.30 22.28 -13.41
C GLU A 37 -0.99 22.10 -12.63
N ALA A 38 -1.04 21.63 -11.37
CA ALA A 38 0.12 21.46 -10.49
C ALA A 38 0.90 20.16 -10.81
N VAL A 39 1.27 19.97 -12.08
CA VAL A 39 1.94 18.75 -12.59
C VAL A 39 3.27 18.50 -11.88
N PHE A 40 4.05 19.55 -11.63
CA PHE A 40 5.33 19.42 -10.93
C PHE A 40 5.14 19.01 -9.47
N ASP A 41 4.23 19.64 -8.73
CA ASP A 41 3.91 19.28 -7.34
C ASP A 41 3.44 17.82 -7.23
N ARG A 42 2.60 17.38 -8.18
CA ARG A 42 2.15 15.98 -8.28
C ARG A 42 3.33 15.02 -8.46
N LEU A 43 4.26 15.36 -9.35
CA LEU A 43 5.43 14.53 -9.59
C LEU A 43 6.33 14.48 -8.35
N VAL A 44 6.56 15.60 -7.68
CA VAL A 44 7.36 15.65 -6.44
C VAL A 44 6.70 14.82 -5.34
N TYR A 45 5.38 14.95 -5.14
CA TYR A 45 4.62 14.13 -4.21
C TYR A 45 4.75 12.63 -4.53
N VAL A 46 4.52 12.23 -5.78
CA VAL A 46 4.64 10.84 -6.24
C VAL A 46 6.05 10.30 -5.97
N VAL A 47 7.09 11.04 -6.37
CA VAL A 47 8.47 10.60 -6.26
C VAL A 47 8.94 10.55 -4.81
N VAL A 48 8.67 11.59 -4.02
CA VAL A 48 9.21 11.71 -2.67
C VAL A 48 8.37 10.91 -1.67
N ALA A 49 7.07 11.21 -1.55
CA ALA A 49 6.23 10.58 -0.53
C ALA A 49 5.99 9.10 -0.85
N ASN A 50 5.70 8.75 -2.10
CA ASN A 50 5.32 7.38 -2.45
C ASN A 50 6.52 6.53 -2.88
N LEU A 51 7.28 6.92 -3.90
CA LEU A 51 8.37 6.07 -4.39
C LEU A 51 9.55 5.99 -3.41
N ALA A 52 10.10 7.14 -3.01
CA ALA A 52 11.31 7.19 -2.19
C ALA A 52 11.03 6.78 -0.74
N ILE A 53 10.02 7.36 -0.10
CA ILE A 53 9.67 7.04 1.29
C ILE A 53 8.78 5.79 1.32
N GLY A 54 7.58 5.86 0.76
CA GLY A 54 6.55 4.81 0.87
C GLY A 54 6.93 3.44 0.31
N ILE A 55 7.79 3.37 -0.72
CA ILE A 55 8.25 2.10 -1.31
C ILE A 55 9.67 1.78 -0.87
N VAL A 56 10.66 2.55 -1.34
CA VAL A 56 12.08 2.23 -1.09
C VAL A 56 12.42 2.34 0.39
N GLY A 57 12.02 3.43 1.04
CA GLY A 57 12.23 3.66 2.47
C GLY A 57 11.54 2.60 3.33
N ALA A 58 10.30 2.23 3.00
CA ALA A 58 9.57 1.20 3.73
C ALA A 58 10.25 -0.16 3.61
N LEU A 59 10.75 -0.53 2.43
CA LEU A 59 11.49 -1.79 2.21
C LEU A 59 12.86 -1.79 2.90
N LEU A 60 13.56 -0.66 2.94
CA LEU A 60 14.79 -0.49 3.74
C LEU A 60 14.51 -0.64 5.24
N MET A 61 13.43 -0.03 5.73
CA MET A 61 13.01 -0.15 7.12
C MET A 61 12.62 -1.59 7.45
N LEU A 62 11.84 -2.25 6.59
CA LEU A 62 11.50 -3.67 6.69
C LEU A 62 12.75 -4.54 6.79
N ARG A 63 13.71 -4.35 5.88
CA ARG A 63 14.99 -5.06 5.93
C ARG A 63 15.70 -4.86 7.27
N PHE A 64 15.74 -3.63 7.78
CA PHE A 64 16.38 -3.33 9.06
C PHE A 64 15.67 -4.04 10.23
N VAL A 65 14.34 -3.99 10.32
CA VAL A 65 13.59 -4.65 11.40
C VAL A 65 13.61 -6.18 11.30
N ILE A 66 13.68 -6.74 10.08
CA ILE A 66 13.86 -8.18 9.87
C ILE A 66 15.27 -8.62 10.32
N SER A 67 16.31 -7.95 9.82
CA SER A 67 17.71 -8.32 10.11
C SER A 67 18.11 -8.12 11.58
N SER A 68 17.48 -7.17 12.28
CA SER A 68 17.66 -7.00 13.73
C SER A 68 16.91 -8.04 14.57
N GLY A 69 16.07 -8.88 13.95
CA GLY A 69 15.22 -9.87 14.63
C GLY A 69 13.99 -9.26 15.32
N GLY A 70 13.57 -8.07 14.90
CA GLY A 70 12.39 -7.37 15.42
C GLY A 70 11.07 -7.90 14.84
N VAL A 71 11.10 -8.52 13.66
CA VAL A 71 9.93 -9.11 12.99
C VAL A 71 10.32 -10.37 12.22
N ASN A 72 9.40 -11.34 12.15
CA ASN A 72 9.54 -12.48 11.25
C ASN A 72 9.13 -12.06 9.83
N GLN A 73 10.00 -12.31 8.84
CA GLN A 73 9.75 -11.99 7.43
C GLN A 73 8.42 -12.58 6.92
N GLU A 74 8.00 -13.76 7.37
CA GLU A 74 6.72 -14.39 7.01
C GLU A 74 5.48 -13.56 7.42
N HIS A 75 5.62 -12.61 8.34
CA HIS A 75 4.54 -11.72 8.76
C HIS A 75 4.46 -10.44 7.92
N THR A 76 5.50 -10.13 7.15
CA THR A 76 5.61 -8.89 6.36
C THR A 76 5.05 -9.02 4.96
N GLY A 77 4.59 -10.21 4.56
CA GLY A 77 4.11 -10.50 3.21
C GLY A 77 5.22 -10.73 2.18
N PHE A 78 6.49 -10.72 2.60
CA PHE A 78 7.67 -11.08 1.79
C PHE A 78 8.25 -12.45 2.17
N GLY A 79 7.40 -13.35 2.68
CA GLY A 79 7.81 -14.72 3.04
C GLY A 79 8.28 -15.55 1.84
N ARG A 80 8.77 -16.76 2.09
CA ARG A 80 9.35 -17.64 1.05
C ARG A 80 8.38 -17.97 -0.09
N ARG A 81 7.07 -17.92 0.18
CA ARG A 81 6.00 -18.24 -0.78
C ARG A 81 5.48 -17.02 -1.55
N SER A 82 5.95 -15.81 -1.25
CA SER A 82 5.61 -14.58 -1.99
C SER A 82 6.75 -14.22 -2.93
N PRO A 83 6.49 -13.68 -4.14
CA PRO A 83 5.17 -13.51 -4.76
C PRO A 83 4.51 -14.85 -5.15
N SER A 84 3.21 -14.97 -4.91
CA SER A 84 2.38 -16.13 -5.23
C SER A 84 1.38 -15.79 -6.34
N ILE A 85 1.58 -16.37 -7.52
CA ILE A 85 0.72 -16.16 -8.70
C ILE A 85 -0.76 -16.45 -8.39
N PRO A 86 -1.14 -17.57 -7.72
CA PRO A 86 -2.54 -17.83 -7.38
C PRO A 86 -3.17 -16.76 -6.48
N TRP A 87 -2.42 -16.26 -5.49
CA TRP A 87 -2.93 -15.19 -4.61
C TRP A 87 -3.03 -13.86 -5.34
N ILE A 88 -2.11 -13.53 -6.24
CA ILE A 88 -2.17 -12.32 -7.06
C ILE A 88 -3.40 -12.37 -7.96
N ALA A 89 -3.62 -13.48 -8.66
CA ALA A 89 -4.81 -13.68 -9.50
C ALA A 89 -6.10 -13.59 -8.68
N MET A 90 -6.14 -14.22 -7.49
CA MET A 90 -7.27 -14.14 -6.57
C MET A 90 -7.52 -12.70 -6.09
N GLY A 91 -6.49 -11.98 -5.69
CA GLY A 91 -6.59 -10.59 -5.23
C GLY A 91 -7.13 -9.67 -6.32
N ALA A 92 -6.61 -9.79 -7.54
CA ALA A 92 -7.12 -9.06 -8.70
C ALA A 92 -8.58 -9.42 -9.00
N ALA A 93 -8.94 -10.71 -9.01
CA ALA A 93 -10.30 -11.17 -9.30
C ALA A 93 -11.30 -10.71 -8.23
N LEU A 94 -10.95 -10.81 -6.95
CA LEU A 94 -11.81 -10.34 -5.85
C LEU A 94 -11.97 -8.83 -5.86
N GLY A 95 -10.88 -8.08 -6.05
CA GLY A 95 -10.93 -6.63 -6.12
C GLY A 95 -11.80 -6.14 -7.29
N LEU A 96 -11.58 -6.70 -8.48
CA LEU A 96 -12.39 -6.40 -9.66
C LEU A 96 -13.85 -6.86 -9.49
N GLY A 97 -14.08 -8.03 -8.90
CA GLY A 97 -15.42 -8.52 -8.58
C GLY A 97 -16.17 -7.56 -7.65
N LEU A 98 -15.52 -7.07 -6.58
CA LEU A 98 -16.09 -6.07 -5.69
C LEU A 98 -16.38 -4.75 -6.41
N TYR A 99 -15.53 -4.32 -7.34
CA TYR A 99 -15.80 -3.14 -8.16
C TYR A 99 -17.13 -3.27 -8.92
N PHE A 100 -17.42 -4.43 -9.51
CA PHE A 100 -18.69 -4.67 -10.20
C PHE A 100 -19.88 -4.85 -9.25
N ILE A 101 -19.71 -5.62 -8.16
CA ILE A 101 -20.78 -5.89 -7.18
C ILE A 101 -21.29 -4.59 -6.52
N GLN A 102 -20.40 -3.61 -6.31
CA GLN A 102 -20.76 -2.31 -5.74
C GLN A 102 -21.53 -1.40 -6.71
N GLY A 103 -21.79 -1.83 -7.94
CA GLY A 103 -22.43 -1.01 -8.97
C GLY A 103 -21.42 -0.12 -9.70
N ALA A 104 -20.45 -0.77 -10.36
CA ALA A 104 -19.36 -0.13 -11.11
C ALA A 104 -19.80 1.16 -11.84
N PRO A 105 -19.23 2.33 -11.51
CA PRO A 105 -19.60 3.59 -12.16
C PRO A 105 -19.20 3.67 -13.64
N SER A 106 -18.29 2.79 -14.09
CA SER A 106 -17.98 2.60 -15.51
C SER A 106 -17.58 1.15 -15.79
N THR A 107 -17.98 0.62 -16.95
CA THR A 107 -17.53 -0.68 -17.46
C THR A 107 -16.49 -0.55 -18.58
N ASN A 108 -16.10 0.69 -18.93
CA ASN A 108 -15.10 0.93 -19.96
C ASN A 108 -13.72 0.45 -19.47
N PRO A 109 -13.07 -0.50 -20.16
CA PRO A 109 -11.80 -1.07 -19.72
C PRO A 109 -10.67 -0.04 -19.65
N MET A 110 -10.68 0.99 -20.51
CA MET A 110 -9.67 2.05 -20.48
C MET A 110 -9.86 2.98 -19.29
N VAL A 111 -11.11 3.28 -18.92
CA VAL A 111 -11.42 4.04 -17.70
C VAL A 111 -10.92 3.30 -16.47
N ILE A 112 -11.22 1.99 -16.37
CA ILE A 112 -10.77 1.12 -15.28
C ILE A 112 -9.24 1.07 -15.23
N LEU A 113 -8.57 0.90 -16.37
CA LEU A 113 -7.11 0.84 -16.46
C LEU A 113 -6.45 2.15 -16.04
N ASN A 114 -6.94 3.30 -16.52
CA ASN A 114 -6.38 4.60 -16.16
C ASN A 114 -6.62 4.93 -14.68
N ALA A 115 -7.81 4.61 -14.14
CA ALA A 115 -8.08 4.75 -12.71
C ALA A 115 -7.19 3.82 -11.89
N TYR A 116 -6.98 2.57 -12.33
CA TYR A 116 -6.07 1.62 -11.69
C TYR A 116 -4.65 2.17 -11.65
N ALA A 117 -4.17 2.71 -12.76
CA ALA A 117 -2.84 3.31 -12.84
C ALA A 117 -2.69 4.56 -11.97
N GLN A 118 -3.75 5.37 -11.85
CA GLN A 118 -3.75 6.59 -11.02
C GLN A 118 -3.48 6.29 -9.55
N VAL A 119 -4.12 5.26 -8.99
CA VAL A 119 -3.98 4.92 -7.55
C VAL A 119 -2.83 3.98 -7.26
N PHE A 120 -2.29 3.31 -8.27
CA PHE A 120 -1.32 2.22 -8.10
C PHE A 120 -0.11 2.59 -7.24
N VAL A 121 0.53 3.73 -7.53
CA VAL A 121 1.71 4.20 -6.79
C VAL A 121 1.42 4.34 -5.28
N VAL A 122 0.28 4.95 -4.95
CA VAL A 122 -0.13 5.24 -3.57
C VAL A 122 -0.52 3.94 -2.87
N SER A 123 -1.29 3.07 -3.55
CA SER A 123 -1.66 1.76 -3.02
C SER A 123 -0.47 0.85 -2.73
N VAL A 124 0.62 0.92 -3.52
CA VAL A 124 1.85 0.20 -3.20
C VAL A 124 2.46 0.74 -1.90
N ALA A 125 2.59 2.06 -1.76
CA ALA A 125 3.12 2.68 -0.55
C ALA A 125 2.27 2.36 0.69
N GLU A 126 0.96 2.47 0.57
CA GLU A 126 0.00 2.14 1.63
C GLU A 126 0.17 0.68 2.08
N VAL A 127 0.17 -0.27 1.15
CA VAL A 127 0.36 -1.70 1.46
C VAL A 127 1.67 -1.95 2.19
N LEU A 128 2.75 -1.32 1.74
CA LEU A 128 4.07 -1.50 2.35
C LEU A 128 4.17 -0.88 3.76
N VAL A 129 3.67 0.33 3.95
CA VAL A 129 3.80 1.03 5.23
C VAL A 129 2.80 0.50 6.25
N CYS A 130 1.51 0.47 5.92
CA CYS A 130 0.45 0.15 6.87
C CYS A 130 0.39 -1.35 7.18
N TRP A 131 0.51 -2.22 6.17
CA TRP A 131 0.35 -3.66 6.36
C TRP A 131 1.68 -4.41 6.48
N ALA A 132 2.59 -4.25 5.52
CA ALA A 132 3.84 -5.01 5.54
C ALA A 132 4.73 -4.61 6.72
N LEU A 133 4.98 -3.31 6.91
CA LEU A 133 5.81 -2.78 7.97
C LEU A 133 5.06 -2.75 9.32
N VAL A 134 4.03 -1.92 9.45
CA VAL A 134 3.35 -1.76 10.75
C VAL A 134 2.56 -3.02 11.13
N GLY A 135 1.68 -3.50 10.26
CA GLY A 135 0.90 -4.73 10.51
C GLY A 135 1.79 -5.96 10.75
N GLY A 136 2.84 -6.14 9.95
CA GLY A 136 3.80 -7.24 10.09
C GLY A 136 4.54 -7.22 11.43
N VAL A 137 5.04 -6.05 11.85
CA VAL A 137 5.72 -5.88 13.15
C VAL A 137 4.74 -6.13 14.30
N LEU A 138 3.54 -5.54 14.25
CA LEU A 138 2.54 -5.66 15.32
C LEU A 138 1.96 -7.07 15.46
N LYS A 139 1.92 -7.86 14.40
CA LYS A 139 1.51 -9.27 14.47
C LYS A 139 2.38 -10.10 15.42
N GLY A 140 3.65 -9.72 15.62
CA GLY A 140 4.53 -10.37 16.60
C GLY A 140 4.31 -9.93 18.06
N VAL A 141 3.48 -8.91 18.29
CA VAL A 141 3.30 -8.25 19.59
C VAL A 141 2.06 -8.76 20.31
N PHE A 142 0.98 -8.95 19.56
CA PHE A 142 -0.26 -9.48 20.11
C PHE A 142 -0.05 -10.95 20.49
N GLY A 143 -0.14 -11.25 21.79
CA GLY A 143 -0.08 -12.61 22.30
C GLY A 143 -1.34 -13.42 21.98
N GLY A 144 -1.34 -14.70 22.36
CA GLY A 144 -2.47 -15.60 22.13
C GLY A 144 -2.36 -16.40 20.84
N SER A 145 -3.50 -16.73 20.23
CA SER A 145 -3.52 -17.51 18.99
C SER A 145 -3.07 -16.69 17.79
N ARG A 146 -2.59 -17.37 16.73
CA ARG A 146 -2.21 -16.72 15.46
C ARG A 146 -3.30 -15.80 14.88
N TRP A 147 -4.57 -16.09 15.18
CA TRP A 147 -5.73 -15.37 14.69
C TRP A 147 -6.02 -14.13 15.52
N VAL A 148 -5.89 -14.21 16.84
CA VAL A 148 -5.99 -13.04 17.73
C VAL A 148 -4.89 -12.03 17.38
N ALA A 149 -3.67 -12.53 17.14
CA ALA A 149 -2.57 -11.68 16.76
C ALA A 149 -2.76 -10.97 15.40
N ALA A 150 -3.28 -11.70 14.42
CA ALA A 150 -3.63 -11.14 13.12
C ALA A 150 -4.79 -10.14 13.22
N ALA A 151 -5.82 -10.41 14.04
CA ALA A 151 -6.94 -9.51 14.25
C ALA A 151 -6.51 -8.19 14.91
N GLY A 152 -5.68 -8.24 15.96
CA GLY A 152 -5.12 -7.05 16.59
C GLY A 152 -4.30 -6.21 15.61
N ALA A 153 -3.42 -6.87 14.85
CA ALA A 153 -2.61 -6.19 13.84
C ALA A 153 -3.46 -5.60 12.69
N ALA A 154 -4.53 -6.30 12.28
CA ALA A 154 -5.48 -5.83 11.29
C ALA A 154 -6.20 -4.56 11.74
N VAL A 155 -6.69 -4.51 12.98
CA VAL A 155 -7.35 -3.32 13.52
C VAL A 155 -6.40 -2.12 13.51
N VAL A 156 -5.17 -2.27 14.02
CA VAL A 156 -4.22 -1.16 14.07
C VAL A 156 -3.79 -0.72 12.67
N ALA A 157 -3.45 -1.64 11.78
CA ALA A 157 -3.07 -1.31 10.41
C ALA A 157 -4.20 -0.58 9.66
N SER A 158 -5.44 -1.01 9.85
CA SER A 158 -6.62 -0.39 9.22
C SER A 158 -6.91 0.99 9.78
N LEU A 159 -6.77 1.18 11.10
CA LEU A 159 -6.91 2.50 11.74
C LEU A 159 -5.85 3.47 11.25
N LEU A 160 -4.59 3.04 11.16
CA LEU A 160 -3.51 3.88 10.64
C LEU A 160 -3.70 4.17 9.15
N PHE A 161 -4.13 3.19 8.35
CA PHE A 161 -4.52 3.45 6.95
C PHE A 161 -5.62 4.51 6.84
N GLY A 162 -6.66 4.44 7.66
CA GLY A 162 -7.69 5.47 7.72
C GLY A 162 -7.13 6.84 8.14
N VAL A 163 -6.40 6.90 9.25
CA VAL A 163 -5.82 8.16 9.79
C VAL A 163 -4.84 8.80 8.82
N TYR A 164 -4.08 8.01 8.06
CA TYR A 164 -3.18 8.49 7.01
C TYR A 164 -3.91 9.39 6.01
N HIS A 165 -5.20 9.14 5.73
CA HIS A 165 -5.95 9.93 4.76
C HIS A 165 -6.27 11.36 5.21
N PHE A 166 -6.15 11.68 6.50
CA PHE A 166 -6.13 13.10 6.93
C PHE A 166 -4.92 13.88 6.38
N ALA A 167 -3.88 13.20 5.91
CA ALA A 167 -2.75 13.84 5.24
C ALA A 167 -3.06 14.19 3.77
N HIS A 168 -4.18 13.72 3.22
CA HIS A 168 -4.57 13.98 1.84
C HIS A 168 -5.44 15.22 1.70
N SER A 169 -5.62 15.71 0.48
CA SER A 169 -6.61 16.77 0.19
C SER A 169 -8.04 16.22 0.22
N PRO A 170 -9.09 17.07 0.39
CA PRO A 170 -10.47 16.64 0.26
C PRO A 170 -10.76 15.90 -1.05
N PRO A 171 -11.67 14.90 -1.04
CA PRO A 171 -12.53 14.49 0.06
C PRO A 171 -11.89 13.49 1.05
N PHE A 172 -10.62 13.13 0.85
CA PHE A 172 -9.95 12.06 1.61
C PHE A 172 -9.71 12.41 3.08
N ASP A 173 -9.55 13.69 3.41
CA ASP A 173 -9.35 14.21 4.78
C ASP A 173 -10.65 14.38 5.59
N THR A 174 -11.80 14.01 5.04
CA THR A 174 -13.06 14.12 5.77
C THR A 174 -13.24 12.94 6.72
N ILE A 175 -13.83 13.19 7.91
CA ILE A 175 -14.07 12.13 8.91
C ILE A 175 -14.84 10.95 8.32
N GLY A 176 -15.89 11.23 7.52
CA GLY A 176 -16.69 10.19 6.88
C GLY A 176 -15.87 9.32 5.94
N MET A 177 -14.99 9.92 5.14
CA MET A 177 -14.10 9.19 4.24
C MET A 177 -13.05 8.39 5.04
N VAL A 178 -12.44 8.96 6.07
CA VAL A 178 -11.49 8.25 6.95
C VAL A 178 -12.13 7.02 7.61
N VAL A 179 -13.37 7.12 8.09
CA VAL A 179 -14.10 5.98 8.65
C VAL A 179 -14.36 4.92 7.58
N LEU A 180 -14.83 5.32 6.40
CA LEU A 180 -15.03 4.40 5.27
C LEU A 180 -13.73 3.68 4.89
N LEU A 181 -12.63 4.43 4.78
CA LEU A 181 -11.33 3.89 4.43
C LEU A 181 -10.77 2.99 5.54
N THR A 182 -11.05 3.26 6.81
CA THR A 182 -10.74 2.32 7.89
C THR A 182 -11.44 0.97 7.68
N VAL A 183 -12.71 0.96 7.24
CA VAL A 183 -13.45 -0.27 6.92
C VAL A 183 -12.86 -0.98 5.69
N VAL A 184 -12.54 -0.24 4.63
CA VAL A 184 -11.80 -0.77 3.46
C VAL A 184 -10.45 -1.36 3.90
N GLY A 185 -9.81 -0.71 4.87
CA GLY A 185 -8.58 -1.16 5.50
C GLY A 185 -8.72 -2.51 6.19
N LEU A 186 -9.85 -2.77 6.85
CA LEU A 186 -10.13 -4.07 7.47
C LEU A 186 -10.26 -5.19 6.43
N ALA A 187 -10.94 -4.92 5.31
CA ALA A 187 -11.02 -5.88 4.20
C ALA A 187 -9.63 -6.18 3.61
N THR A 188 -8.83 -5.14 3.41
CA THR A 188 -7.44 -5.26 2.95
C THR A 188 -6.58 -6.03 3.96
N SER A 189 -6.74 -5.76 5.25
CA SER A 189 -6.03 -6.47 6.32
C SER A 189 -6.37 -7.96 6.36
N ALA A 190 -7.65 -8.30 6.21
CA ALA A 190 -8.09 -9.70 6.15
C ALA A 190 -7.42 -10.42 4.97
N PHE A 191 -7.41 -9.79 3.79
CA PHE A 191 -6.74 -10.34 2.61
C PHE A 191 -5.21 -10.45 2.81
N PHE A 192 -4.56 -9.42 3.35
CA PHE A 192 -3.13 -9.41 3.61
C PHE A 192 -2.69 -10.52 4.56
N PHE A 193 -3.37 -10.69 5.70
CA PHE A 193 -2.97 -11.71 6.67
C PHE A 193 -3.34 -13.14 6.25
N ALA A 194 -4.34 -13.30 5.37
CA ALA A 194 -4.69 -14.57 4.76
C ALA A 194 -3.67 -14.99 3.68
N SER A 195 -3.39 -14.10 2.73
CA SER A 195 -2.48 -14.36 1.61
C SER A 195 -1.01 -14.36 2.04
N ARG A 196 -0.65 -13.50 2.99
CA ARG A 196 0.74 -13.16 3.37
C ARG A 196 1.59 -12.81 2.16
N ASP A 197 1.01 -12.02 1.26
CA ASP A 197 1.62 -11.67 0.00
C ASP A 197 1.38 -10.19 -0.33
N VAL A 198 2.46 -9.41 -0.39
CA VAL A 198 2.39 -7.97 -0.67
C VAL A 198 1.86 -7.70 -2.08
N TYR A 199 2.30 -8.44 -3.08
CA TYR A 199 1.88 -8.22 -4.47
C TYR A 199 0.40 -8.55 -4.66
N ALA A 200 -0.07 -9.64 -4.04
CA ALA A 200 -1.48 -9.98 -4.05
C ALA A 200 -2.32 -8.92 -3.34
N THR A 201 -1.82 -8.41 -2.21
CA THR A 201 -2.52 -7.37 -1.43
C THR A 201 -2.58 -6.07 -2.19
N ILE A 202 -1.51 -5.66 -2.89
CA ILE A 202 -1.51 -4.49 -3.79
C ILE A 202 -2.56 -4.69 -4.88
N ALA A 203 -2.59 -5.85 -5.54
CA ALA A 203 -3.56 -6.12 -6.59
C ALA A 203 -5.00 -5.99 -6.08
N PHE A 204 -5.30 -6.56 -4.90
CA PHE A 204 -6.61 -6.46 -4.27
C PHE A 204 -6.96 -5.03 -3.86
N HIS A 205 -6.09 -4.39 -3.08
CA HIS A 205 -6.29 -3.07 -2.50
C HIS A 205 -6.45 -1.99 -3.58
N ASN A 206 -5.64 -2.05 -4.64
CA ASN A 206 -5.68 -1.06 -5.70
C ASN A 206 -7.05 -1.02 -6.40
N PHE A 207 -7.70 -2.18 -6.60
CA PHE A 207 -9.06 -2.21 -7.16
C PHE A 207 -10.11 -1.60 -6.24
N LEU A 208 -9.92 -1.63 -4.92
CA LEU A 208 -10.80 -0.90 -3.99
C LEU A 208 -10.64 0.61 -4.18
N GLY A 209 -9.41 1.08 -4.40
CA GLY A 209 -9.12 2.46 -4.78
C GLY A 209 -9.72 2.88 -6.12
N VAL A 210 -9.72 1.98 -7.12
CA VAL A 210 -10.34 2.22 -8.45
C VAL A 210 -11.80 2.62 -8.32
N TYR A 211 -12.58 1.93 -7.47
CA TYR A 211 -13.98 2.26 -7.27
C TYR A 211 -14.17 3.73 -6.86
N GLY A 212 -13.42 4.19 -5.85
CA GLY A 212 -13.49 5.58 -5.38
C GLY A 212 -13.11 6.61 -6.45
N VAL A 213 -12.05 6.33 -7.22
CA VAL A 213 -11.63 7.22 -8.33
C VAL A 213 -12.68 7.29 -9.43
N VAL A 214 -13.17 6.14 -9.89
CA VAL A 214 -14.16 6.09 -10.98
C VAL A 214 -15.47 6.71 -10.54
N GLN A 215 -15.88 6.52 -9.28
CA GLN A 215 -17.06 7.18 -8.71
C GLN A 215 -16.91 8.70 -8.68
N ALA A 216 -15.75 9.21 -8.24
CA ALA A 216 -15.48 10.64 -8.21
C ALA A 216 -15.45 11.26 -9.62
N LEU A 217 -14.85 10.56 -10.59
CA LEU A 217 -14.85 10.98 -11.99
C LEU A 217 -16.26 10.98 -12.59
N ALA A 218 -17.09 9.99 -12.26
CA ALA A 218 -18.48 9.92 -12.69
C ALA A 218 -19.30 11.09 -12.13
N ALA A 219 -19.17 11.35 -10.82
CA ALA A 219 -19.86 12.46 -10.16
C ALA A 219 -19.47 13.83 -10.71
N ALA A 220 -18.24 13.96 -11.23
CA ALA A 220 -17.73 15.18 -11.85
C ALA A 220 -17.94 15.25 -13.38
N ASP A 221 -18.61 14.27 -13.99
CA ASP A 221 -18.79 14.13 -15.45
C ASP A 221 -17.44 14.14 -16.25
N LYS A 222 -16.41 13.49 -15.70
CA LYS A 222 -15.04 13.44 -16.25
C LYS A 222 -14.61 12.08 -16.77
N LEU A 223 -15.51 11.09 -16.81
CA LEU A 223 -15.20 9.74 -17.30
C LEU A 223 -14.70 9.72 -18.74
N GLY A 224 -15.22 10.61 -19.60
CA GLY A 224 -14.81 10.71 -21.01
C GLY A 224 -13.31 10.96 -21.17
N GLY A 225 -12.70 11.76 -20.29
CA GLY A 225 -11.26 12.00 -20.31
C GLY A 225 -10.43 10.76 -19.99
N TYR A 226 -10.99 9.79 -19.26
CA TYR A 226 -10.33 8.53 -18.90
C TYR A 226 -10.61 7.41 -19.90
N ALA A 227 -11.40 7.65 -20.96
CA ALA A 227 -11.71 6.66 -21.98
C ALA A 227 -10.60 6.45 -23.01
N VAL A 228 -9.53 7.26 -22.97
CA VAL A 228 -8.32 7.15 -23.81
C VAL A 228 -7.08 6.93 -22.95
N PRO A 229 -6.00 6.30 -23.45
CA PRO A 229 -4.80 6.04 -22.66
C PRO A 229 -4.21 7.31 -22.01
N GLN A 230 -4.10 7.30 -20.67
CA GLN A 230 -3.47 8.37 -19.91
C GLN A 230 -2.00 8.03 -19.67
N VAL A 231 -1.16 8.36 -20.66
CA VAL A 231 0.28 8.01 -20.67
C VAL A 231 1.01 8.34 -19.36
N PRO A 232 0.82 9.52 -18.74
CA PRO A 232 1.50 9.83 -17.48
C PRO A 232 1.12 8.87 -16.35
N LEU A 233 -0.17 8.52 -16.22
CA LEU A 233 -0.66 7.62 -15.17
C LEU A 233 -0.08 6.20 -15.36
N LEU A 234 -0.17 5.69 -16.59
CA LEU A 234 0.36 4.38 -16.97
C LEU A 234 1.88 4.31 -16.71
N ALA A 235 2.62 5.34 -17.12
CA ALA A 235 4.07 5.42 -16.91
C ALA A 235 4.42 5.41 -15.42
N THR A 236 3.72 6.19 -14.59
CA THR A 236 3.98 6.20 -13.14
C THR A 236 3.67 4.86 -12.48
N ALA A 237 2.60 4.18 -12.89
CA ALA A 237 2.23 2.87 -12.36
C ALA A 237 3.24 1.78 -12.73
N ILE A 238 3.68 1.77 -14.00
CA ILE A 238 4.74 0.85 -14.47
C ILE A 238 6.03 1.12 -13.69
N PHE A 239 6.43 2.39 -13.57
CA PHE A 239 7.66 2.74 -12.89
C PHE A 239 7.64 2.36 -11.40
N SER A 240 6.52 2.56 -10.70
CA SER A 240 6.40 2.10 -9.31
C SER A 240 6.43 0.59 -9.18
N LEU A 241 5.83 -0.16 -10.12
CA LEU A 241 5.93 -1.62 -10.12
C LEU A 241 7.39 -2.07 -10.32
N LEU A 242 8.10 -1.46 -11.26
CA LEU A 242 9.52 -1.76 -11.50
C LEU A 242 10.37 -1.45 -10.26
N ILE A 243 10.15 -0.31 -9.60
CA ILE A 243 10.83 0.04 -8.35
C ILE A 243 10.50 -0.97 -7.25
N LEU A 244 9.23 -1.35 -7.07
CA LEU A 244 8.82 -2.34 -6.09
C LEU A 244 9.55 -3.68 -6.31
N VAL A 245 9.52 -4.19 -7.54
CA VAL A 245 10.15 -5.47 -7.90
C VAL A 245 11.67 -5.40 -7.70
N ALA A 246 12.31 -4.33 -8.16
CA ALA A 246 13.74 -4.14 -8.00
C ALA A 246 14.13 -4.01 -6.51
N ALA A 247 13.38 -3.23 -5.73
CA ALA A 247 13.64 -3.03 -4.32
C ALA A 247 13.39 -4.32 -3.50
N ASP A 248 12.33 -5.09 -3.77
CA ASP A 248 12.12 -6.40 -3.16
C ASP A 248 13.33 -7.33 -3.44
N ALA A 249 13.73 -7.46 -4.70
CA ALA A 249 14.85 -8.31 -5.10
C ALA A 249 16.18 -7.88 -4.46
N LEU A 250 16.51 -6.58 -4.48
CA LEU A 250 17.81 -6.05 -4.08
C LEU A 250 17.93 -5.75 -2.59
N ILE A 251 16.82 -5.42 -1.92
CA ILE A 251 16.80 -4.97 -0.53
C ILE A 251 16.33 -6.11 0.37
N VAL A 252 15.17 -6.69 0.10
CA VAL A 252 14.54 -7.68 0.99
C VAL A 252 15.13 -9.06 0.77
N ARG A 253 15.28 -9.51 -0.48
CA ARG A 253 15.68 -10.89 -0.80
C ARG A 253 17.18 -11.14 -0.94
N ARG A 254 17.98 -10.10 -1.16
CA ARG A 254 19.43 -10.23 -1.46
C ARG A 254 20.26 -10.96 -0.39
N LEU A 255 19.79 -11.02 0.86
CA LEU A 255 20.46 -11.73 1.96
C LEU A 255 20.10 -13.23 2.07
N GLN A 256 19.21 -13.74 1.21
CA GLN A 256 18.78 -15.15 1.21
C GLN A 256 19.61 -16.03 0.29
N LEU A 257 20.46 -15.45 -0.57
CA LEU A 257 21.45 -16.24 -1.29
C LEU A 257 22.45 -16.74 -0.25
N PRO A 258 22.59 -18.06 -0.04
CA PRO A 258 23.67 -18.57 0.80
C PRO A 258 24.97 -17.98 0.28
N GLN A 259 25.79 -17.42 1.17
CA GLN A 259 27.18 -17.19 0.84
C GLN A 259 27.74 -18.51 0.33
N ALA A 260 28.00 -18.59 -0.97
CA ALA A 260 28.73 -19.68 -1.58
C ALA A 260 30.12 -19.70 -0.92
N GLY A 261 30.27 -20.48 0.16
CA GLY A 261 31.49 -20.46 0.98
C GLY A 261 31.40 -21.09 2.37
N ALA A 262 30.21 -21.29 2.96
CA ALA A 262 30.09 -21.99 4.25
C ALA A 262 29.93 -23.51 4.08
N LEU A 263 30.89 -24.12 3.39
CA LEU A 263 31.19 -25.55 3.49
C LEU A 263 32.68 -25.66 3.78
N ARG A 264 33.03 -25.63 5.06
CA ARG A 264 34.23 -26.24 5.64
C ARG A 264 33.92 -26.68 7.05
#